data_AF-A0A2E7VAJ5-F1
#
_entry.id   AF-A0A2E7VAJ5-F1
#
_cell.length_a   1.000
_cell.length_b   1.000
_cell.length_c   1.000
_cell.angle_alpha   90.00
_cell.angle_beta   90.00
_cell.angle_gamma   90.00
#
_symmetry.space_group_name_H-M   'P 1'
#
loop_
_entity.id
_entity.type
_entity.pdbx_description
1 polymer ?
#
loop_
_entity_poly.entity_id
_entity_poly.type
_entity_poly.pdbx_seq_one_letter_code
_entity_poly.pdbx_strand_id
1 'polypeptide(L)'
;MNNLKDKVAEIEEKRSELRGLISSTISEAQDLAEGGEFEDSANGLVDLLQVIAWAKADIRELDNEANPSLVTVMDQMGTRKFDRGSLEIERKVSNYRSNWQNDVLIRSVVNTCLDEIEQRTYVDQDTGEVVKERSIVGPWMEAVIERLLECAAFRDWRVTALRAHVPGLNPDDFCDVKRSTKAVLSRKKG
;
A
#
# COMPACT_ATOMS: atom_id res chain seq x y z
N MET A 1 0.45 5.09 -38.27
CA MET A 1 1.05 4.12 -37.33
C MET A 1 2.50 4.46 -36.91
N ASN A 2 3.15 5.49 -37.49
CA ASN A 2 4.53 5.89 -37.16
C ASN A 2 4.68 6.84 -35.95
N ASN A 3 3.68 7.68 -35.66
CA ASN A 3 3.80 8.78 -34.67
C ASN A 3 4.15 8.33 -33.23
N LEU A 4 3.59 7.23 -32.73
CA LEU A 4 3.82 6.81 -31.33
C LEU A 4 5.25 6.30 -31.10
N LYS A 5 5.84 5.60 -32.08
CA LYS A 5 7.22 5.10 -31.95
C LYS A 5 8.22 6.26 -31.96
N ASP A 6 7.99 7.23 -32.84
CA ASP A 6 8.82 8.43 -32.94
C ASP A 6 8.74 9.25 -31.64
N LYS A 7 7.54 9.39 -31.06
CA LYS A 7 7.34 10.06 -29.77
C LYS A 7 7.99 9.35 -28.60
N VAL A 8 7.98 8.01 -28.58
CA VAL A 8 8.70 7.24 -27.53
C VAL A 8 10.21 7.40 -27.66
N ALA A 9 10.75 7.46 -28.88
CA ALA A 9 12.16 7.72 -29.10
C ALA A 9 12.56 9.13 -28.63
N GLU A 10 11.74 10.15 -28.91
CA GLU A 10 11.93 11.52 -28.42
C GLU A 10 11.93 11.59 -26.88
N ILE A 11 11.05 10.84 -26.23
CA ILE A 11 11.00 10.76 -24.75
C ILE A 11 12.25 10.09 -24.19
N GLU A 12 12.75 9.03 -24.84
CA GLU A 12 13.99 8.34 -24.42
C GLU A 12 15.22 9.25 -24.52
N GLU A 13 15.31 10.05 -25.58
CA GLU A 13 16.37 11.06 -25.75
C GLU A 13 16.33 12.10 -24.64
N LYS A 14 15.16 12.73 -24.42
CA LYS A 14 14.95 13.70 -23.33
C LYS A 14 15.22 13.11 -21.94
N ARG A 15 14.89 11.84 -21.72
CA ARG A 15 15.23 11.13 -20.47
C ARG A 15 16.74 11.04 -20.28
N SER A 16 17.48 10.75 -21.36
CA SER A 16 18.95 10.68 -21.31
C SER A 16 19.57 12.04 -21.02
N GLU A 17 19.06 13.11 -21.64
CA GLU A 17 19.49 14.49 -21.38
C GLU A 17 19.23 14.89 -19.92
N LEU A 18 18.01 14.69 -19.43
CA LEU A 18 17.65 14.99 -18.04
C LEU A 18 18.55 14.24 -17.04
N ARG A 19 18.84 12.96 -17.31
CA ARG A 19 19.77 12.18 -16.49
C ARG A 19 21.16 12.80 -16.49
N GLY A 20 21.66 13.23 -17.65
CA GLY A 20 22.94 13.90 -17.78
C GLY A 20 23.02 15.17 -16.92
N LEU A 21 21.99 16.02 -17.02
CA LEU A 21 21.90 17.26 -16.24
C LEU A 21 21.84 17.02 -14.73
N ILE A 22 21.05 16.04 -14.28
CA ILE A 22 20.99 15.67 -12.86
C ILE A 22 22.36 15.17 -12.38
N SER A 23 23.02 14.32 -13.17
CA SER A 23 24.34 13.79 -12.81
C SER A 23 25.41 14.89 -12.74
N SER A 24 25.44 15.83 -13.69
CA SER A 24 26.40 16.94 -13.65
C SER A 24 26.15 17.85 -12.45
N THR A 25 24.89 18.17 -12.15
CA THR A 25 24.51 19.00 -10.99
C THR A 25 24.95 18.36 -9.67
N ILE A 26 24.81 17.03 -9.54
CA ILE A 26 25.29 16.29 -8.36
C ILE A 26 26.81 16.40 -8.25
N SER A 27 27.54 16.21 -9.35
CA SER A 27 29.01 16.32 -9.34
C SER A 27 29.48 17.73 -9.01
N GLU A 28 28.88 18.76 -9.59
CA GLU A 28 29.22 20.16 -9.27
C GLU A 28 28.98 20.47 -7.79
N ALA A 29 27.85 20.03 -7.23
CA ALA A 29 27.59 20.22 -5.80
C ALA A 29 28.58 19.47 -4.91
N GLN A 30 29.07 18.31 -5.34
CA GLN A 30 30.12 17.57 -4.63
C GLN A 30 31.47 18.31 -4.69
N ASP A 31 31.85 18.82 -5.86
CA ASP A 31 33.09 19.59 -6.05
C ASP A 31 33.11 20.86 -5.18
N LEU A 32 31.97 21.58 -5.10
CA LEU A 32 31.81 22.74 -4.22
C LEU A 32 31.97 22.37 -2.74
N ALA A 33 31.39 21.25 -2.31
CA ALA A 33 31.54 20.75 -0.95
C ALA A 33 33.00 20.37 -0.65
N GLU A 34 33.71 19.73 -1.58
CA GLU A 34 35.14 19.43 -1.44
C GLU A 34 36.01 20.69 -1.37
N GLY A 35 35.60 21.76 -2.06
CA GLY A 35 36.20 23.10 -2.00
C GLY A 35 35.90 23.88 -0.70
N GLY A 36 35.03 23.37 0.16
CA GLY A 36 34.65 23.98 1.45
C GLY A 36 33.41 24.87 1.39
N GLU A 37 32.71 24.95 0.25
CA GLU A 37 31.47 25.71 0.05
C GLU A 37 30.24 24.86 0.45
N PHE A 38 30.18 24.48 1.73
CA PHE A 38 29.17 23.53 2.24
C PHE A 38 27.74 24.07 2.22
N GLU A 39 27.54 25.37 2.45
CA GLU A 39 26.21 25.96 2.52
C GLU A 39 25.57 26.04 1.12
N ASP A 40 26.34 26.50 0.13
CA ASP A 40 25.89 26.60 -1.26
C ASP A 40 25.66 25.21 -1.89
N SER A 41 26.54 24.25 -1.62
CA SER A 41 26.34 22.86 -2.05
C SER A 41 25.12 22.21 -1.39
N ALA A 42 24.88 22.44 -0.09
CA ALA A 42 23.70 21.91 0.60
C ALA A 42 22.39 22.51 0.05
N ASN A 43 22.33 23.83 -0.14
CA ASN A 43 21.15 24.50 -0.69
C ASN A 43 20.85 24.01 -2.12
N GLY A 44 21.87 23.93 -2.98
CA GLY A 44 21.71 23.42 -4.35
C GLY A 44 21.22 21.97 -4.40
N LEU A 45 21.69 21.11 -3.49
CA LEU A 45 21.22 19.72 -3.39
C LEU A 45 19.78 19.62 -2.88
N VAL A 46 19.37 20.49 -1.94
CA VAL A 46 17.97 20.55 -1.48
C VAL A 46 17.03 20.94 -2.62
N ASP A 47 17.39 21.97 -3.39
CA ASP A 47 16.62 22.40 -4.56
C ASP A 47 16.53 21.29 -5.62
N LEU A 48 17.64 20.61 -5.90
CA LEU A 48 17.66 19.46 -6.80
C LEU A 48 16.73 18.34 -6.32
N LEU A 49 16.74 18.02 -5.03
CA LEU A 49 15.84 17.01 -4.45
C LEU A 49 14.37 17.39 -4.57
N GLN A 50 14.04 18.68 -4.44
CA GLN A 50 12.69 19.19 -4.66
C GLN A 50 12.24 19.02 -6.11
N VAL A 51 13.08 19.38 -7.08
CA VAL A 51 12.79 19.18 -8.52
C VAL A 51 12.57 17.70 -8.84
N ILE A 52 13.42 16.81 -8.30
CA ILE A 52 13.26 15.37 -8.45
C ILE A 52 11.94 14.87 -7.84
N ALA A 53 11.54 15.42 -6.69
CA ALA A 53 10.29 15.05 -6.04
C ALA A 53 9.07 15.41 -6.90
N TRP A 54 9.07 16.60 -7.51
CA TRP A 54 8.02 17.02 -8.45
C TRP A 54 8.00 16.15 -9.71
N ALA A 55 9.15 15.91 -10.34
CA ALA A 55 9.23 15.05 -11.51
C ALA A 55 8.72 13.61 -11.23
N LYS A 56 8.98 13.07 -10.02
CA LYS A 56 8.44 11.77 -9.59
C LYS A 56 6.92 11.79 -9.45
N ALA A 57 6.35 12.89 -8.97
CA ALA A 57 4.90 13.06 -8.86
C ALA A 57 4.27 13.08 -10.26
N ASP A 58 4.81 13.90 -11.17
CA ASP A 58 4.32 14.01 -12.54
C ASP A 58 4.39 12.67 -13.28
N ILE A 59 5.53 11.95 -13.19
CA ILE A 59 5.67 10.61 -13.79
C ILE A 59 4.64 9.63 -13.23
N ARG A 60 4.33 9.72 -11.93
CA ARG A 60 3.32 8.86 -11.31
C ARG A 60 1.92 9.17 -11.83
N GLU A 61 1.59 10.43 -12.04
CA GLU A 61 0.31 10.84 -12.64
C GLU A 61 0.21 10.33 -14.08
N LEU A 62 1.26 10.52 -14.89
CA LEU A 62 1.32 10.01 -16.26
C LEU A 62 1.23 8.47 -16.33
N ASP A 63 1.84 7.74 -15.40
CA ASP A 63 1.66 6.29 -15.29
C ASP A 63 0.19 5.94 -15.01
N ASN A 64 -0.48 6.66 -14.11
CA ASN A 64 -1.88 6.44 -13.80
C ASN A 64 -2.83 6.76 -14.98
N GLU A 65 -2.41 7.60 -15.94
CA GLU A 65 -3.16 7.88 -17.17
C GLU A 65 -2.89 6.86 -18.29
N ALA A 66 -1.62 6.50 -18.48
CA ALA A 66 -1.22 5.56 -19.52
C ALA A 66 -1.65 4.12 -19.21
N ASN A 67 -1.66 3.72 -17.94
CA ASN A 67 -1.91 2.34 -17.54
C ASN A 67 -3.35 1.87 -17.84
N PRO A 68 -4.42 2.62 -17.51
CA PRO A 68 -5.79 2.26 -17.89
C PRO A 68 -5.97 2.15 -19.40
N SER A 69 -5.29 2.99 -20.18
CA SER A 69 -5.31 2.94 -21.64
C SER A 69 -4.73 1.62 -22.15
N LEU A 70 -3.58 1.20 -21.62
CA LEU A 70 -2.98 -0.09 -21.95
C LEU A 70 -3.87 -1.27 -21.54
N VAL A 71 -4.48 -1.21 -20.35
CA VAL A 71 -5.46 -2.23 -19.89
C VAL A 71 -6.64 -2.34 -20.86
N THR A 72 -7.17 -1.20 -21.32
CA THR A 72 -8.28 -1.17 -22.29
C THR A 72 -7.90 -1.83 -23.61
N VAL A 73 -6.69 -1.55 -24.12
CA VAL A 73 -6.16 -2.19 -25.33
C VAL A 73 -5.98 -3.70 -25.13
N MET A 74 -5.42 -4.12 -24.00
CA MET A 74 -5.26 -5.55 -23.66
C MET A 74 -6.62 -6.27 -23.61
N ASP A 75 -7.65 -5.62 -23.09
CA ASP A 75 -9.01 -6.17 -23.00
C ASP A 75 -9.67 -6.31 -24.37
N GLN A 76 -9.53 -5.30 -25.24
CA GLN A 76 -10.00 -5.38 -26.63
C GLN A 76 -9.27 -6.46 -27.45
N MET A 77 -7.99 -6.70 -27.15
CA MET A 77 -7.20 -7.76 -27.76
C MET A 77 -7.46 -9.15 -27.15
N GLY A 78 -8.27 -9.26 -26.09
CA GLY A 78 -8.49 -10.51 -25.37
C GLY A 78 -7.23 -11.10 -24.72
N THR A 79 -6.18 -10.27 -24.54
CA THR A 79 -4.84 -10.72 -24.20
C THR A 79 -4.49 -10.37 -22.76
N ARG A 80 -4.30 -11.38 -21.91
CA ARG A 80 -3.94 -11.18 -20.49
C ARG A 80 -2.45 -10.94 -20.25
N LYS A 81 -1.62 -11.43 -21.19
CA LYS A 81 -0.17 -11.31 -21.16
C LYS A 81 0.36 -11.12 -22.56
N PHE A 82 1.33 -10.25 -22.74
CA PHE A 82 2.08 -10.21 -23.98
C PHE A 82 3.54 -9.85 -23.73
N ASP A 83 4.36 -10.31 -24.65
CA ASP A 83 5.81 -10.15 -24.59
C ASP A 83 6.27 -9.06 -25.54
N ARG A 84 7.21 -8.23 -25.08
CA ARG A 84 7.89 -7.24 -25.92
C ARG A 84 9.37 -7.22 -25.62
N GLY A 85 10.17 -7.88 -26.48
CA GLY A 85 11.61 -8.01 -26.29
C GLY A 85 11.94 -8.72 -24.97
N SER A 86 12.68 -8.05 -24.09
CA SER A 86 13.03 -8.54 -22.75
C SER A 86 11.96 -8.26 -21.68
N LEU A 87 10.81 -7.69 -22.06
CA LEU A 87 9.72 -7.38 -21.14
C LEU A 87 8.56 -8.38 -21.31
N GLU A 88 7.98 -8.77 -20.18
CA GLU A 88 6.68 -9.42 -20.07
C GLU A 88 5.70 -8.40 -19.46
N ILE A 89 4.52 -8.26 -20.06
CA ILE A 89 3.48 -7.36 -19.58
C ILE A 89 2.27 -8.20 -19.21
N GLU A 90 1.90 -8.17 -17.94
CA GLU A 90 0.79 -8.94 -17.38
C GLU A 90 -0.28 -8.00 -16.83
N ARG A 91 -1.54 -8.25 -17.21
CA ARG A 91 -2.68 -7.60 -16.58
C ARG A 91 -2.87 -8.21 -15.19
N LYS A 92 -2.63 -7.42 -14.14
CA LYS A 92 -2.90 -7.81 -12.76
C LYS A 92 -4.15 -7.11 -12.25
N VAL A 93 -5.03 -7.90 -11.65
CA VAL A 93 -6.15 -7.39 -10.87
C VAL A 93 -5.69 -7.35 -9.43
N SER A 94 -5.68 -6.15 -8.85
CA SER A 94 -5.30 -5.93 -7.46
C SER A 94 -6.52 -5.39 -6.72
N ASN A 95 -6.84 -6.00 -5.59
CA ASN A 95 -7.88 -5.52 -4.69
C ASN A 95 -7.24 -4.53 -3.73
N TYR A 96 -7.52 -3.25 -3.93
CA TYR A 96 -7.16 -2.21 -2.99
C TYR A 96 -8.23 -2.13 -1.91
N ARG A 97 -7.81 -2.20 -0.65
CA ARG A 97 -8.69 -2.12 0.52
C ARG A 97 -8.52 -0.76 1.18
N SER A 98 -9.61 -0.01 1.31
CA SER A 98 -9.67 1.30 1.98
C SER A 98 -10.78 1.31 3.02
N ASN A 99 -10.85 2.36 3.85
CA ASN A 99 -11.95 2.58 4.80
C ASN A 99 -12.22 1.37 5.70
N TRP A 100 -11.18 0.89 6.39
CA TRP A 100 -11.29 -0.24 7.30
C TRP A 100 -12.21 0.07 8.48
N GLN A 101 -13.20 -0.80 8.71
CA GLN A 101 -14.08 -0.82 9.88
C GLN A 101 -13.40 -1.55 11.04
N ASN A 102 -12.31 -0.96 11.56
CA ASN A 102 -11.45 -1.63 12.54
C ASN A 102 -12.17 -1.98 13.86
N ASP A 103 -13.11 -1.13 14.29
CA ASP A 103 -13.95 -1.39 15.47
C ASP A 103 -14.74 -2.69 15.30
N VAL A 104 -15.45 -2.84 14.17
CA VAL A 104 -16.26 -4.02 13.85
C VAL A 104 -15.38 -5.27 13.76
N LEU A 105 -14.19 -5.15 13.15
CA LEU A 105 -13.22 -6.25 13.05
C LEU A 105 -12.73 -6.71 14.43
N ILE A 106 -12.31 -5.78 15.29
CA ILE A 106 -11.78 -6.10 16.63
C ILE A 106 -12.87 -6.76 17.48
N ARG A 107 -14.08 -6.18 17.48
CA ARG A 107 -15.23 -6.74 18.20
C ARG A 107 -15.57 -8.14 17.72
N SER A 108 -15.53 -8.38 16.41
CA SER A 108 -15.75 -9.71 15.84
C SER A 108 -14.71 -10.72 16.34
N VAL A 109 -13.43 -10.37 16.30
CA VAL A 109 -12.34 -11.25 16.76
C VAL A 109 -12.50 -11.58 18.24
N VAL A 110 -12.73 -10.56 19.09
CA VAL A 110 -12.91 -10.75 20.53
C VAL A 110 -14.12 -11.65 20.83
N ASN A 111 -15.25 -11.41 20.15
CA ASN A 111 -16.44 -12.23 20.34
C ASN A 111 -16.21 -13.69 19.92
N THR A 112 -15.52 -13.95 18.81
CA THR A 112 -15.18 -15.32 18.41
C THR A 112 -14.27 -16.00 19.43
N CYS A 113 -13.23 -15.30 19.91
CA CYS A 113 -12.36 -15.86 20.96
C CYS A 113 -13.11 -16.18 22.26
N LEU A 114 -14.12 -15.39 22.61
CA LEU A 114 -14.95 -15.65 23.79
C LEU A 114 -15.90 -16.82 23.61
N ASP A 115 -16.42 -17.02 22.39
CA ASP A 115 -17.29 -18.15 22.10
C ASP A 115 -16.53 -19.48 22.12
N GLU A 116 -15.20 -19.45 21.92
CA GLU A 116 -14.31 -20.61 22.06
C GLU A 116 -13.92 -20.92 23.52
N ILE A 117 -14.06 -19.98 24.44
CA ILE A 117 -13.80 -20.20 25.87
C ILE A 117 -15.02 -20.90 26.50
N GLU A 118 -14.81 -22.06 27.12
CA GLU A 118 -15.87 -22.74 27.88
C GLU A 118 -16.48 -21.79 28.91
N GLN A 119 -17.82 -21.68 28.93
CA GLN A 119 -18.51 -20.81 29.86
C GLN A 119 -18.24 -21.24 31.31
N ARG A 120 -17.44 -20.44 32.02
CA ARG A 120 -17.28 -20.60 33.47
C ARG A 120 -18.36 -19.82 34.20
N THR A 121 -18.85 -20.43 35.26
CA THR A 121 -19.80 -19.80 36.20
C THR A 121 -19.10 -19.56 37.52
N TYR A 122 -19.27 -18.36 38.04
CA TYR A 122 -18.77 -17.94 39.34
C TYR A 122 -19.96 -17.72 40.26
N VAL A 123 -19.75 -17.89 41.55
CA VAL A 123 -20.74 -17.51 42.56
C VAL A 123 -20.29 -16.16 43.11
N ASP A 124 -21.15 -15.16 42.98
CA ASP A 124 -20.94 -13.86 43.58
C ASP A 124 -20.94 -14.00 45.11
N GLN A 125 -19.88 -13.54 45.76
CA GLN A 125 -19.70 -13.75 47.20
C GLN A 125 -20.62 -12.87 48.07
N ASP A 126 -21.13 -11.77 47.51
CA ASP A 126 -21.97 -10.81 48.22
C ASP A 126 -23.47 -11.11 48.04
N THR A 127 -23.86 -11.62 46.87
CA THR A 127 -25.27 -11.90 46.53
C THR A 127 -25.62 -13.39 46.51
N GLY A 128 -24.62 -14.28 46.41
CA GLY A 128 -24.81 -15.72 46.28
C GLY A 128 -25.35 -16.17 44.92
N GLU A 129 -25.52 -15.25 43.97
CA GLU A 129 -26.04 -15.56 42.65
C GLU A 129 -24.97 -16.18 41.74
N VAL A 130 -25.41 -17.06 40.84
CA VAL A 130 -24.53 -17.65 39.83
C VAL A 130 -24.38 -16.66 38.68
N VAL A 131 -23.20 -16.09 38.56
CA VAL A 131 -22.86 -15.11 37.53
C VAL A 131 -21.98 -15.77 36.47
N LYS A 132 -22.26 -15.48 35.20
CA LYS A 132 -21.43 -15.97 34.09
C LYS A 132 -20.14 -15.16 34.01
N GLU A 133 -19.02 -15.81 33.73
CA GLU A 133 -17.72 -15.15 33.51
C GLU A 133 -17.83 -14.00 32.49
N ARG A 134 -18.59 -14.24 31.40
CA ARG A 134 -18.78 -13.27 30.31
C ARG A 134 -19.44 -11.96 30.78
N SER A 135 -20.35 -12.01 31.76
CA SER A 135 -20.97 -10.80 32.35
C SER A 135 -20.01 -10.01 33.25
N ILE A 136 -18.99 -10.66 33.80
CA ILE A 136 -17.97 -10.02 34.65
C ILE A 136 -16.86 -9.40 33.78
N VAL A 137 -16.41 -10.13 32.74
CA VAL A 137 -15.27 -9.76 31.89
C VAL A 137 -15.69 -8.81 30.76
N GLY A 138 -16.96 -8.79 30.37
CA GLY A 138 -17.52 -7.92 29.32
C GLY A 138 -17.06 -6.45 29.39
N PRO A 139 -17.29 -5.74 30.52
CA PRO A 139 -16.89 -4.34 30.67
C PRO A 139 -15.38 -4.09 30.54
N TRP A 140 -14.56 -5.02 31.03
CA TRP A 140 -13.09 -4.92 30.94
C TRP A 140 -12.60 -5.10 29.51
N MET A 141 -13.26 -5.97 28.73
CA MET A 141 -12.93 -6.16 27.32
C MET A 141 -13.29 -4.97 26.45
N GLU A 142 -14.44 -4.33 26.71
CA GLU A 142 -14.80 -3.09 26.01
C GLU A 142 -13.73 -2.01 26.23
N ALA A 143 -13.25 -1.85 27.47
CA ALA A 143 -12.15 -0.94 27.76
C ALA A 143 -10.84 -1.34 27.05
N VAL A 144 -10.52 -2.64 26.95
CA VAL A 144 -9.35 -3.13 26.19
C VAL A 144 -9.49 -2.86 24.69
N ILE A 145 -10.67 -3.08 24.11
CA ILE A 145 -10.97 -2.79 22.70
C ILE A 145 -10.79 -1.29 22.42
N GLU A 146 -11.35 -0.42 23.25
CA GLU A 146 -11.20 1.03 23.12
C GLU A 146 -9.74 1.46 23.20
N ARG A 147 -8.96 0.93 24.16
CA ARG A 147 -7.53 1.25 24.27
C ARG A 147 -6.70 0.74 23.10
N LEU A 148 -7.02 -0.44 22.57
CA LEU A 148 -6.39 -0.95 21.34
C LEU A 148 -6.74 -0.07 20.13
N LEU A 149 -7.99 0.41 20.07
CA LEU A 149 -8.43 1.33 19.02
C LEU A 149 -7.72 2.69 19.09
N GLU A 150 -7.46 3.21 20.28
CA GLU A 150 -6.74 4.48 20.50
C GLU A 150 -5.24 4.38 20.17
N CYS A 151 -4.62 3.22 20.37
CA CYS A 151 -3.15 3.06 20.30
C CYS A 151 -2.62 2.49 18.97
N ALA A 152 -3.47 1.90 18.14
CA ALA A 152 -3.03 1.18 16.95
C ALA A 152 -2.90 2.08 15.69
N ALA A 153 -1.72 2.05 15.04
CA ALA A 153 -1.61 2.47 13.65
C ALA A 153 -2.24 1.39 12.75
N PHE A 154 -3.55 1.47 12.55
CA PHE A 154 -4.38 0.43 11.90
C PHE A 154 -3.95 0.00 10.50
N ARG A 155 -3.16 0.83 9.80
CA ARG A 155 -2.63 0.50 8.46
C ARG A 155 -1.78 -0.77 8.43
N ASP A 156 -1.25 -1.20 9.58
CA ASP A 156 -0.31 -2.33 9.69
C ASP A 156 -0.95 -3.63 10.19
N TRP A 157 -2.27 -3.64 10.45
CA TRP A 157 -2.97 -4.85 10.90
C TRP A 157 -3.08 -5.86 9.76
N ARG A 158 -2.27 -6.92 9.83
CA ARG A 158 -2.27 -8.00 8.84
C ARG A 158 -3.41 -8.97 9.13
N VAL A 159 -4.60 -8.69 8.58
CA VAL A 159 -5.80 -9.54 8.72
C VAL A 159 -5.55 -10.98 8.25
N THR A 160 -4.58 -11.21 7.35
CA THR A 160 -4.13 -12.57 6.95
C THR A 160 -3.68 -13.43 8.14
N ALA A 161 -3.02 -12.85 9.14
CA ALA A 161 -2.62 -13.59 10.34
C ALA A 161 -3.84 -13.90 11.23
N LEU A 162 -4.80 -12.98 11.34
CA LEU A 162 -6.05 -13.19 12.08
C LEU A 162 -6.90 -14.33 11.48
N ARG A 163 -6.91 -14.48 10.14
CA ARG A 163 -7.63 -15.60 9.47
C ARG A 163 -7.14 -16.98 9.87
N ALA A 164 -5.89 -17.11 10.33
CA ALA A 164 -5.38 -18.40 10.82
C ALA A 164 -6.02 -18.81 12.14
N HIS A 165 -6.57 -17.84 12.89
CA HIS A 165 -7.10 -18.04 14.24
C HIS A 165 -8.62 -17.81 14.34
N VAL A 166 -9.24 -17.14 13.36
CA VAL A 166 -10.68 -16.86 13.33
C VAL A 166 -11.29 -17.51 12.09
N PRO A 167 -11.87 -18.73 12.21
CA PRO A 167 -12.49 -19.43 11.08
C PRO A 167 -13.58 -18.60 10.42
N GLY A 168 -13.57 -18.52 9.09
CA GLY A 168 -14.58 -17.79 8.33
C GLY A 168 -14.38 -16.26 8.25
N LEU A 169 -13.37 -15.70 8.92
CA LEU A 169 -13.07 -14.27 8.83
C LEU A 169 -12.68 -13.89 7.39
N ASN A 170 -13.49 -13.06 6.75
CA ASN A 170 -13.21 -12.47 5.45
C ASN A 170 -12.83 -10.98 5.60
N PRO A 171 -11.58 -10.58 5.28
CA PRO A 171 -11.14 -9.19 5.42
C PRO A 171 -11.97 -8.20 4.58
N ASP A 172 -12.55 -8.68 3.48
CA ASP A 172 -13.34 -7.86 2.56
C ASP A 172 -14.67 -7.39 3.19
N ASP A 173 -15.14 -8.04 4.26
CA ASP A 173 -16.37 -7.67 4.95
C ASP A 173 -16.19 -6.43 5.85
N PHE A 174 -14.94 -6.04 6.11
CA PHE A 174 -14.58 -4.95 7.02
C PHE A 174 -13.86 -3.80 6.33
N CYS A 175 -13.88 -3.73 5.00
CA CYS A 175 -13.26 -2.64 4.26
C CYS A 175 -13.91 -2.45 2.89
N ASP A 176 -13.72 -1.26 2.33
CA ASP A 176 -14.07 -1.01 0.94
C ASP A 176 -13.05 -1.69 0.04
N VAL A 177 -13.50 -2.66 -0.75
CA VAL A 177 -12.68 -3.33 -1.76
C VAL A 177 -12.88 -2.67 -3.11
N LYS A 178 -11.88 -1.90 -3.55
CA LYS A 178 -11.81 -1.40 -4.92
C LYS A 178 -10.97 -2.33 -5.77
N ARG A 179 -11.58 -2.90 -6.81
CA ARG A 179 -10.85 -3.63 -7.85
C ARG A 179 -10.11 -2.62 -8.71
N SER A 180 -8.79 -2.65 -8.64
CA SER A 180 -7.92 -1.94 -9.58
C SER A 180 -7.37 -2.94 -10.58
N THR A 181 -7.33 -2.55 -11.85
CA THR A 181 -6.66 -3.34 -12.88
C THR A 181 -5.46 -2.53 -13.34
N LYS A 182 -4.28 -3.13 -13.28
CA LYS A 182 -3.05 -2.50 -13.72
C LYS A 182 -2.29 -3.44 -14.65
N ALA A 183 -1.79 -2.92 -15.76
CA ALA A 183 -0.77 -3.60 -16.54
C ALA A 183 0.57 -3.47 -15.80
N VAL A 184 1.16 -4.60 -15.42
CA VAL A 184 2.44 -4.68 -14.72
C VAL A 184 3.50 -5.15 -15.69
N LEU A 185 4.56 -4.34 -15.81
CA LEU A 185 5.72 -4.65 -16.64
C LEU A 185 6.78 -5.34 -15.77
N SER A 186 7.27 -6.49 -16.22
CA SER A 186 8.40 -7.20 -15.61
C SER A 186 9.44 -7.55 -16.65
N ARG A 187 10.72 -7.63 -16.22
CA ARG A 187 11.75 -8.26 -17.07
C ARG A 187 11.48 -9.76 -17.13
N LYS A 188 11.59 -10.34 -18.33
CA LYS A 188 11.58 -11.79 -18.48
C LYS A 188 12.71 -12.37 -17.64
N LYS A 189 12.37 -13.31 -16.76
CA LYS A 189 13.38 -14.18 -16.16
C LYS A 189 13.84 -15.12 -17.27
N GLY A 190 15.13 -15.04 -17.61
CA GLY A 190 15.77 -15.97 -18.54
C GLY A 190 15.80 -17.39 -17.99
#